data_AF-V5HKK1-F1
#
_entry.id   AF-V5HKK1-F1
#
_cell.length_a   1.000
_cell.length_b   1.000
_cell.length_c   1.000
_cell.angle_alpha   90.00
_cell.angle_beta   90.00
_cell.angle_gamma   90.00
#
_symmetry.space_group_name_H-M   'P 1'
#
loop_
_entity.id
_entity.type
_entity.pdbx_description
1 polymer ?
#
loop_
_entity_poly.entity_id
_entity_poly.type
_entity_poly.pdbx_seq_one_letter_code
_entity_poly.pdbx_strand_id
1 'polypeptide(L)' 'MRSSFIFCLLAMYHIASANAYSCSGITGVPCHIFCYSHDGNTEFKPMKNGTPCKTLWGKDGECRGGECTQNK' A
#
# COMPACT_ATOMS: atom_id res chain seq x y z
N MET A 1 6.54 -39.78 -11.47
CA MET A 1 7.42 -38.64 -11.12
C MET A 1 6.94 -37.26 -11.59
N ARG A 2 5.87 -37.13 -12.43
CA ARG A 2 5.33 -35.81 -12.80
C ARG A 2 4.49 -35.14 -11.70
N SER A 3 3.89 -35.96 -10.83
CA SER A 3 3.01 -35.50 -9.75
C SER A 3 3.77 -34.62 -8.73
N SER A 4 4.92 -35.08 -8.22
CA SER A 4 5.73 -34.31 -7.25
C SER A 4 6.17 -32.95 -7.76
N PHE A 5 6.45 -32.81 -9.06
CA PHE A 5 6.87 -31.53 -9.64
C PHE A 5 5.74 -30.49 -9.61
N ILE A 6 4.51 -30.92 -9.88
CA ILE A 6 3.33 -30.03 -9.83
C ILE A 6 3.06 -29.59 -8.39
N PHE A 7 3.16 -30.50 -7.41
CA PHE A 7 3.03 -30.15 -6.00
C PHE A 7 4.12 -29.17 -5.52
N CYS A 8 5.38 -29.35 -5.95
CA CYS A 8 6.46 -28.42 -5.64
C CYS A 8 6.21 -27.02 -6.23
N LEU A 9 5.72 -26.93 -7.48
CA LEU A 9 5.39 -25.64 -8.10
C LEU A 9 4.22 -24.95 -7.40
N LEU A 10 3.18 -25.69 -7.03
CA LEU A 10 2.05 -25.16 -6.25
C LEU A 10 2.51 -24.65 -4.89
N ALA A 11 3.39 -25.36 -4.20
CA ALA A 11 3.95 -24.92 -2.91
C ALA A 11 4.75 -23.62 -3.04
N MET A 12 5.61 -23.50 -4.05
CA MET A 12 6.37 -22.26 -4.31
C MET A 12 5.45 -21.09 -4.66
N TYR A 13 4.42 -21.33 -5.49
CA TYR A 13 3.43 -20.32 -5.84
C TYR A 13 2.67 -19.83 -4.59
N HIS A 14 2.30 -20.76 -3.71
CA HIS A 14 1.59 -20.43 -2.47
C HIS A 14 2.46 -19.66 -1.47
N ILE A 15 3.78 -19.93 -1.41
CA ILE A 15 4.72 -19.17 -0.59
C ILE A 15 4.95 -17.76 -1.17
N ALA A 16 4.99 -17.63 -2.49
CA ALA A 16 5.12 -16.33 -3.15
C ALA A 16 3.87 -15.46 -2.97
N SER A 17 2.66 -16.03 -3.11
CA SER A 17 1.42 -15.31 -2.81
C SER A 17 1.32 -14.94 -1.34
N ALA A 18 1.90 -15.77 -0.46
CA ALA A 18 1.96 -15.52 0.98
C ALA A 18 2.94 -14.44 1.42
N ASN A 19 3.67 -13.81 0.50
CA ASN A 19 4.52 -12.65 0.78
C ASN A 19 4.03 -11.38 0.07
N ALA A 20 2.77 -11.37 -0.38
CA ALA A 20 2.19 -10.21 -1.05
C ALA A 20 2.03 -9.05 -0.05
N TYR A 21 2.87 -8.02 -0.21
CA TYR A 21 2.73 -6.74 0.47
C TYR A 21 1.86 -5.82 -0.39
N SER A 22 0.66 -5.54 0.10
CA SER A 22 -0.35 -4.76 -0.63
C SER A 22 -0.47 -3.39 0.00
N CYS A 23 -0.30 -2.30 -0.75
CA CYS A 23 -0.58 -0.95 -0.25
C CYS A 23 -1.71 -0.30 -1.04
N SER A 24 -2.64 0.30 -0.31
CA SER A 24 -3.78 1.03 -0.87
C SER A 24 -3.89 2.41 -0.22
N GLY A 25 -4.28 3.40 -1.02
CA GLY A 25 -4.66 4.72 -0.49
C GLY A 25 -5.94 4.62 0.34
N ILE A 26 -6.10 5.52 1.31
CA ILE A 26 -7.28 5.56 2.18
C ILE A 26 -8.17 6.71 1.74
N THR A 27 -9.43 6.41 1.45
CA THR A 27 -10.43 7.43 1.15
C THR A 27 -10.60 8.36 2.34
N GLY A 28 -10.42 9.67 2.13
CA GLY A 28 -10.51 10.69 3.17
C GLY A 28 -9.18 10.99 3.89
N VAL A 29 -8.12 10.21 3.65
CA VAL A 29 -6.79 10.46 4.23
C VAL A 29 -5.73 10.48 3.11
N PRO A 30 -5.64 11.58 2.34
CA PRO A 30 -4.91 11.59 1.06
C PRO A 30 -3.38 11.49 1.20
N CYS A 31 -2.84 11.70 2.40
CA CYS A 31 -1.40 11.65 2.67
C CYS A 31 -0.98 10.44 3.52
N HIS A 32 -1.86 9.46 3.65
CA HIS A 32 -1.56 8.18 4.27
C HIS A 32 -1.94 7.01 3.37
N ILE A 33 -1.11 5.98 3.46
CA ILE A 33 -1.35 4.70 2.80
C ILE A 33 -1.51 3.62 3.85
N PHE A 34 -2.43 2.70 3.57
CA PHE A 34 -2.61 1.49 4.34
C PHE A 34 -1.90 0.36 3.63
N CYS A 35 -0.96 -0.27 4.30
CA CYS A 35 -0.26 -1.43 3.77
C CYS A 35 -0.63 -2.66 4.61
N TYR A 36 -1.05 -3.71 3.94
CA TYR A 36 -1.33 -5.01 4.53
C TYR A 36 -0.27 -6.00 4.08
N SER A 37 0.37 -6.62 5.06
CA SER A 37 1.26 -7.76 4.85
C SER A 37 0.46 -9.05 5.00
N HIS A 38 0.79 -10.04 4.20
CA HIS A 38 0.13 -11.34 4.27
C HIS A 38 0.21 -12.01 5.67
N ASP A 39 1.22 -11.67 6.47
CA ASP A 39 1.36 -12.11 7.86
C ASP A 39 0.30 -11.53 8.83
N GLY A 40 -0.68 -10.77 8.33
CA GLY A 40 -1.71 -10.12 9.14
C GLY A 40 -1.30 -8.75 9.68
N ASN A 41 -0.05 -8.34 9.44
CA ASN A 41 0.44 -7.04 9.88
C ASN A 41 -0.16 -5.93 9.01
N THR A 42 -0.62 -4.88 9.70
CA THR A 42 -1.14 -3.66 9.08
C THR A 42 -0.23 -2.51 9.43
N GLU A 43 0.17 -1.75 8.41
CA GLU A 43 1.04 -0.60 8.57
C GLU A 43 0.35 0.63 8.00
N PHE A 44 0.25 1.67 8.83
CA PHE A 44 -0.23 2.98 8.41
C PHE A 44 0.99 3.88 8.24
N LYS A 45 1.29 4.26 6.98
CA LYS A 45 2.50 5.01 6.65
C LYS A 45 2.16 6.37 6.07
N PRO A 46 2.93 7.43 6.39
CA PRO A 46 2.84 8.68 5.66
C PRO A 46 3.30 8.47 4.22
N MET A 47 2.57 9.07 3.29
CA MET A 47 2.93 9.11 1.88
C MET A 47 4.17 10.00 1.71
N LYS A 48 4.88 9.84 0.59
CA LYS A 48 6.11 10.61 0.33
C LYS A 48 5.79 12.11 0.30
N ASN A 49 6.65 12.92 0.91
CA ASN A 49 6.53 14.37 0.81
C ASN A 49 6.54 14.83 -0.65
N GLY A 50 5.66 15.79 -0.99
CA GLY A 50 5.46 16.27 -2.35
C GLY A 50 4.50 15.44 -3.20
N THR A 51 3.88 14.39 -2.65
CA THR A 51 2.81 13.68 -3.35
C THR A 51 1.60 14.61 -3.51
N PRO A 52 1.01 14.74 -4.71
CA PRO A 52 -0.17 15.57 -4.93
C PRO A 52 -1.36 15.03 -4.13
N CYS A 53 -2.07 15.94 -3.46
CA CYS A 53 -3.25 15.63 -2.67
C CYS A 53 -4.33 16.70 -2.88
N LYS A 54 -5.58 16.35 -2.53
CA LYS A 54 -6.67 17.32 -2.46
C LYS A 54 -7.02 17.58 -1.00
N THR A 55 -7.05 18.85 -0.64
CA THR A 55 -7.55 19.30 0.67
C THR A 55 -9.05 19.03 0.81
N LEU A 56 -9.58 19.12 2.04
CA LEU A 56 -11.02 19.05 2.31
C LEU A 56 -11.86 20.05 1.48
N TRP A 57 -11.25 21.17 1.07
CA TRP A 57 -11.89 22.18 0.22
C TRP A 57 -11.73 21.92 -1.29
N GLY A 58 -11.21 20.76 -1.67
CA GLY A 58 -11.00 20.39 -3.08
C GLY A 58 -9.89 21.17 -3.77
N LYS A 59 -9.08 21.92 -3.02
CA LYS A 59 -7.90 22.63 -3.53
C LYS A 59 -6.72 21.66 -3.64
N ASP A 60 -5.96 21.80 -4.71
CA ASP A 60 -4.74 21.04 -4.92
C ASP A 60 -3.68 21.44 -3.89
N GLY A 61 -2.92 20.44 -3.44
CA GLY A 61 -1.87 20.59 -2.45
C GLY A 61 -0.88 19.43 -2.52
N GLU A 62 0.02 19.40 -1.56
CA GLU A 62 1.08 18.40 -1.44
C GLU A 62 1.14 17.82 -0.03
N CYS A 63 1.45 16.53 0.04
CA CYS A 63 1.71 15.87 1.31
C CYS A 63 3.00 16.41 1.93
N ARG A 64 2.94 16.84 3.19
CA ARG A 64 4.09 17.20 4.02
C ARG A 64 3.87 16.64 5.42
N GLY A 65 4.74 15.71 5.84
CA GLY A 65 4.67 15.14 7.18
C GLY A 65 3.39 14.35 7.47
N GLY A 66 2.73 13.81 6.45
CA GLY A 66 1.46 13.08 6.60
C GLY A 66 0.20 13.96 6.46
N GLU A 67 0.35 15.27 6.30
CA GLU A 67 -0.78 16.20 6.10
C GLU A 67 -0.80 16.76 4.68
N CYS A 68 -2.01 16.98 4.14
CA CYS A 68 -2.18 17.63 2.84
C CYS A 68 -2.11 19.14 3.01
N THR A 69 -0.99 19.75 2.60
CA THR A 69 -0.77 21.20 2.66
C THR A 69 -1.15 21.84 1.35
N GLN A 70 -1.94 22.91 1.37
CA GLN A 70 -2.32 23.62 0.15
C GLN A 70 -1.09 24.26 -0.52
N ASN A 71 -0.99 24.12 -1.86
CA ASN A 71 -0.02 24.88 -2.63
C ASN A 71 -0.54 26.32 -2.78
N LYS A 72 0.27 27.29 -2.34
CA LYS A 72 -0.07 28.71 -2.29
C LYS A 72 -0.05 29.35 -3.68
#